data_AF-A0A7C4D8B8-F1
#
_entry.id   AF-A0A7C4D8B8-F1
#
_cell.length_a   1.000
_cell.length_b   1.000
_cell.length_c   1.000
_cell.angle_alpha   90.00
_cell.angle_beta   90.00
_cell.angle_gamma   90.00
#
_symmetry.space_group_name_H-M   'P 1'
#
loop_
_entity.id
_entity.type
_entity.pdbx_description
1 polymer ?
#
loop_
_entity_poly.entity_id
_entity_poly.type
_entity_poly.pdbx_seq_one_letter_code
_entity_poly.pdbx_strand_id
1 'polypeptide(L)'
;MTLQPHTSFSNIRGRFVYEYNIYPNNMIEIVYHNKRTHYKKIYQIYFDPDRGVLISTKMIEDAIKLSDSMFSIINASVVKPNIPLYALISVLNRNVPGFSYKCKIKKELCPIKIFKYEDGFKTVVQSSSVLEQMYRVFKKYSIQPPS
;
A
#
# COMPACT_ATOMS: atom_id res chain seq x y z
N MET A 1 22.20 11.02 -2.35
CA MET A 1 22.25 9.55 -2.50
C MET A 1 20.89 9.05 -2.94
N THR A 2 20.77 8.60 -4.17
CA THR A 2 19.60 7.85 -4.66
C THR A 2 19.68 6.45 -4.06
N LEU A 3 18.82 6.15 -3.08
CA LEU A 3 18.64 4.79 -2.61
C LEU A 3 18.12 3.96 -3.79
N GLN A 4 18.79 2.87 -4.13
CA GLN A 4 18.27 1.89 -5.09
C GLN A 4 17.41 0.88 -4.32
N PRO A 5 16.28 0.42 -4.90
CA PRO A 5 15.49 -0.64 -4.30
C PRO A 5 16.29 -1.93 -4.25
N HIS A 6 16.22 -2.63 -3.11
CA HIS A 6 16.82 -3.96 -2.95
C HIS A 6 16.02 -5.02 -3.71
N THR A 7 14.70 -4.84 -3.77
CA THR A 7 13.81 -5.77 -4.48
C THR A 7 12.61 -5.00 -5.03
N SER A 8 12.26 -5.24 -6.29
CA SER A 8 11.15 -4.58 -6.97
C SER A 8 10.19 -5.62 -7.56
N PHE A 9 8.90 -5.39 -7.36
CA PHE A 9 7.84 -6.20 -7.95
C PHE A 9 6.94 -5.27 -8.77
N SER A 10 6.73 -5.60 -10.05
CA SER A 10 5.92 -4.78 -10.97
C SER A 10 4.77 -5.61 -11.53
N ASN A 11 3.62 -4.98 -11.73
CA ASN A 11 2.48 -5.62 -12.36
C ASN A 11 1.72 -4.63 -13.26
N ILE A 12 1.10 -5.16 -14.32
CA ILE A 12 0.42 -4.40 -15.37
C ILE A 12 -1.03 -4.85 -15.44
N ARG A 13 -1.96 -3.91 -15.23
CA ARG A 13 -3.40 -4.14 -15.33
C ARG A 13 -4.02 -3.17 -16.32
N GLY A 14 -4.14 -3.62 -17.57
CA GLY A 14 -4.61 -2.80 -18.69
C GLY A 14 -3.75 -1.55 -18.88
N ARG A 15 -4.30 -0.38 -18.56
CA ARG A 15 -3.62 0.93 -18.72
C ARG A 15 -2.82 1.34 -17.48
N PHE A 16 -2.87 0.54 -16.42
CA PHE A 16 -2.24 0.85 -15.14
C PHE A 16 -1.01 -0.01 -14.92
N VAL A 17 0.04 0.60 -14.39
CA VAL A 17 1.22 -0.07 -13.85
C VAL A 17 1.28 0.26 -12.38
N TYR A 18 1.56 -0.73 -11.55
CA TYR A 18 1.90 -0.50 -10.17
C TYR A 18 3.09 -1.35 -9.74
N GLU A 19 3.87 -0.82 -8.82
CA GLU A 19 5.11 -1.42 -8.36
C GLU A 19 5.20 -1.35 -6.84
N TYR A 20 5.79 -2.39 -6.24
CA TYR A 20 6.25 -2.40 -4.86
C TYR A 20 7.77 -2.50 -4.87
N ASN A 21 8.43 -1.49 -4.33
CA ASN A 21 9.88 -1.37 -4.25
C ASN A 21 10.28 -1.44 -2.77
N ILE A 22 11.00 -2.50 -2.39
CA ILE A 22 11.52 -2.71 -1.04
C ILE A 22 12.91 -2.10 -0.95
N TYR A 23 13.14 -1.29 0.07
CA TYR A 23 14.42 -0.65 0.34
C TYR A 23 15.03 -1.18 1.64
N PRO A 24 16.38 -1.18 1.76
CA PRO A 24 17.09 -1.77 2.90
C PRO A 24 16.84 -1.06 4.23
N ASN A 25 16.33 0.18 4.21
CA ASN A 25 16.00 0.97 5.40
C ASN A 25 14.59 0.70 5.95
N ASN A 26 14.10 -0.54 5.82
CA ASN A 26 12.75 -0.96 6.21
C ASN A 26 11.66 -0.02 5.66
N MET A 27 11.77 0.29 4.36
CA MET A 27 10.83 1.15 3.64
C MET A 27 10.29 0.40 2.42
N ILE A 28 8.98 0.52 2.20
CA ILE A 28 8.35 0.17 0.92
C ILE A 28 7.97 1.45 0.20
N GLU A 29 8.29 1.52 -1.08
CA GLU A 29 7.68 2.46 -1.98
C GLU A 29 6.67 1.74 -2.87
N ILE A 30 5.48 2.32 -2.99
CA ILE A 30 4.43 1.86 -3.89
C ILE A 30 4.30 2.91 -4.98
N VAL A 31 4.58 2.54 -6.22
CA VAL A 31 4.41 3.42 -7.38
C VAL A 31 3.16 3.00 -8.11
N TYR A 32 2.32 3.97 -8.45
CA TYR A 32 1.19 3.80 -9.34
C TYR A 32 1.35 4.75 -10.53
N HIS A 33 1.16 4.23 -11.73
CA HIS A 33 1.25 4.99 -12.97
C HIS A 33 0.10 4.61 -13.92
N ASN A 34 -0.64 5.60 -14.36
CA ASN A 34 -1.61 5.45 -15.46
C ASN A 34 -0.94 5.83 -16.78
N LYS A 35 -0.69 4.85 -17.64
CA LYS A 35 -0.02 5.03 -18.94
C LYS A 35 -0.77 5.99 -19.87
N ARG A 36 -2.10 6.14 -19.72
CA ARG A 36 -2.92 6.98 -20.60
C ARG A 36 -2.90 8.45 -20.18
N THR A 37 -3.00 8.73 -18.89
CA THR A 37 -3.08 10.11 -18.38
C THR A 37 -1.74 10.65 -17.90
N HIS A 38 -0.68 9.83 -17.97
CA HIS A 38 0.64 10.09 -17.38
C HIS A 38 0.61 10.40 -15.87
N TYR A 39 -0.52 10.13 -15.23
CA TYR A 39 -0.70 10.39 -13.82
C TYR A 39 0.15 9.40 -13.02
N LYS A 40 0.99 9.94 -12.12
CA LYS A 40 1.85 9.17 -11.23
C LYS A 40 1.55 9.52 -9.77
N LYS A 41 1.43 8.48 -8.95
CA LYS A 41 1.26 8.60 -7.50
C LYS A 41 2.20 7.64 -6.81
N ILE A 42 2.91 8.13 -5.81
CA ILE A 42 3.89 7.34 -5.06
C ILE A 42 3.52 7.38 -3.59
N TYR A 43 3.53 6.23 -2.93
CA TYR A 43 3.46 6.13 -1.47
C TYR A 43 4.79 5.60 -0.95
N GLN A 44 5.39 6.27 0.03
CA GLN A 44 6.53 5.76 0.79
C GLN A 44 6.05 5.40 2.20
N ILE A 45 6.29 4.15 2.59
CA ILE A 45 5.85 3.58 3.85
C ILE A 45 7.08 3.17 4.62
N TYR A 46 7.32 3.86 5.72
CA TYR A 46 8.43 3.58 6.64
C TYR A 46 7.92 2.73 7.78
N PHE A 47 8.66 1.68 8.10
CA PHE A 47 8.34 0.75 9.16
C PHE A 47 9.22 1.06 10.35
N ASP A 48 8.58 1.24 11.50
CA ASP A 48 9.25 1.52 12.75
C ASP A 48 9.99 0.24 13.23
N PRO A 49 11.33 0.22 13.24
CA PRO A 49 12.11 -0.95 13.64
C PRO A 49 11.81 -1.37 15.09
N ASP A 50 11.53 -0.39 15.96
CA ASP A 50 11.27 -0.61 17.38
C ASP A 50 9.91 -1.27 17.63
N ARG A 51 9.07 -1.35 16.59
CA ARG A 51 7.76 -2.02 16.62
C ARG A 51 7.80 -3.43 16.07
N GLY A 52 8.98 -3.94 15.70
CA GLY A 52 9.21 -5.34 15.31
C GLY A 52 8.51 -5.75 14.02
N VAL A 53 8.17 -4.80 13.13
CA VAL A 53 7.53 -5.11 11.85
C VAL A 53 8.60 -5.31 10.79
N LEU A 54 8.78 -6.57 10.42
CA LEU A 54 9.60 -6.99 9.29
C LEU A 54 8.66 -7.35 8.12
N ILE A 55 8.86 -6.67 7.00
CA ILE A 55 8.19 -7.05 5.75
C ILE A 55 8.96 -8.18 5.11
N SER A 56 8.24 -9.23 4.76
CA SER A 56 8.77 -10.27 3.89
C SER A 56 8.37 -10.04 2.43
N THR A 57 9.15 -10.59 1.51
CA THR A 57 8.80 -10.70 0.09
C THR A 57 7.45 -11.39 -0.09
N LYS A 58 7.16 -12.44 0.69
CA LYS A 58 5.86 -13.14 0.70
C LYS A 58 4.68 -12.19 0.97
N MET A 59 4.81 -11.28 1.93
CA MET A 59 3.76 -10.28 2.19
C MET A 59 3.54 -9.33 1.01
N ILE A 60 4.60 -9.00 0.26
CA ILE A 60 4.48 -8.20 -0.96
C ILE A 60 3.78 -8.98 -2.07
N GLU A 61 4.14 -10.25 -2.26
CA GLU A 61 3.48 -11.14 -3.22
C GLU A 61 1.98 -11.27 -2.92
N ASP A 62 1.61 -11.44 -1.65
CA ASP A 62 0.21 -11.49 -1.23
C ASP A 62 -0.50 -10.14 -1.45
N ALA A 63 0.19 -9.02 -1.28
CA ALA A 63 -0.35 -7.70 -1.59
C ALA A 63 -0.57 -7.51 -3.10
N ILE A 64 0.29 -8.07 -3.95
CA ILE A 64 0.12 -8.05 -5.41
C ILE A 64 -1.10 -8.88 -5.82
N LYS A 65 -1.21 -10.13 -5.33
CA LYS A 65 -2.37 -10.99 -5.61
C LYS A 65 -3.68 -10.34 -5.19
N LEU A 66 -3.69 -9.70 -4.02
CA LEU A 66 -4.86 -8.97 -3.53
C LEU A 66 -5.15 -7.74 -4.39
N SER A 67 -4.12 -6.94 -4.75
CA SER A 67 -4.29 -5.79 -5.64
C SER A 67 -4.93 -6.19 -6.96
N ASP A 68 -4.44 -7.26 -7.58
CA ASP A 68 -4.96 -7.78 -8.85
C ASP A 68 -6.42 -8.22 -8.77
N SER A 69 -6.76 -8.91 -7.67
CA SER A 69 -8.14 -9.28 -7.38
C SER A 69 -9.03 -8.03 -7.24
N MET A 70 -8.54 -7.01 -6.52
CA MET A 70 -9.25 -5.73 -6.35
C MET A 70 -9.42 -4.99 -7.68
N PHE A 71 -8.40 -4.94 -8.54
CA PHE A 71 -8.48 -4.32 -9.87
C PHE A 71 -9.49 -5.03 -10.78
N SER A 72 -9.69 -6.34 -10.60
CA SER A 72 -10.65 -7.12 -11.41
C SER A 72 -12.10 -6.88 -10.97
N ILE A 73 -12.33 -6.59 -9.69
CA ILE A 73 -13.66 -6.33 -9.12
C ILE A 73 -14.06 -4.84 -9.27
N ILE A 74 -13.11 -3.95 -9.01
CA ILE A 74 -13.33 -2.50 -9.01
C ILE A 74 -13.18 -2.02 -10.46
N ASN A 75 -14.30 -1.98 -11.20
CA ASN A 75 -14.34 -1.65 -12.63
C ASN A 75 -13.46 -0.44 -13.01
N ALA A 76 -12.66 -0.65 -14.06
CA ALA A 76 -11.42 0.07 -14.35
C ALA A 76 -11.58 1.48 -14.92
N SER A 77 -12.81 1.94 -15.13
CA SER A 77 -13.09 3.25 -15.74
C SER A 77 -12.79 4.42 -14.79
N VAL A 78 -12.72 4.18 -13.48
CA VAL A 78 -12.40 5.19 -12.45
C VAL A 78 -11.50 4.56 -11.38
N VAL A 79 -10.31 4.06 -11.75
CA VAL A 79 -9.51 3.33 -10.75
C VAL A 79 -8.78 4.26 -9.79
N LYS A 80 -9.06 4.01 -8.52
CA LYS A 80 -8.50 4.66 -7.36
C LYS A 80 -7.02 4.27 -7.26
N PRO A 81 -6.07 5.23 -7.35
CA PRO A 81 -4.63 4.96 -7.26
C PRO A 81 -4.17 4.40 -5.90
N ASN A 82 -5.10 4.19 -4.98
CA ASN A 82 -4.87 3.69 -3.64
C ASN A 82 -5.04 2.17 -3.54
N ILE A 83 -5.47 1.44 -4.59
CA ILE A 83 -5.64 -0.02 -4.53
C ILE A 83 -4.36 -0.73 -4.05
N PRO A 84 -3.18 -0.48 -4.64
CA PRO A 84 -1.95 -1.12 -4.16
C PRO A 84 -1.62 -0.80 -2.71
N LEU A 85 -1.88 0.43 -2.26
CA LEU A 85 -1.74 0.82 -0.86
C LEU A 85 -2.71 0.03 0.04
N TYR A 86 -3.99 -0.03 -0.32
CA TYR A 86 -5.01 -0.75 0.45
C TYR A 86 -4.72 -2.24 0.57
N ALA A 87 -4.24 -2.87 -0.51
CA ALA A 87 -3.85 -4.27 -0.47
C ALA A 87 -2.72 -4.51 0.53
N LEU A 88 -1.66 -3.69 0.50
CA LEU A 88 -0.55 -3.81 1.45
C LEU A 88 -1.02 -3.56 2.89
N ILE A 89 -1.80 -2.51 3.14
CA ILE A 89 -2.35 -2.22 4.47
C ILE A 89 -3.22 -3.37 4.97
N SER A 90 -3.97 -4.04 4.09
CA SER A 90 -4.76 -5.22 4.47
C SER A 90 -3.86 -6.41 4.82
N VAL A 91 -2.76 -6.62 4.11
CA VAL A 91 -1.79 -7.69 4.42
C VAL A 91 -1.11 -7.41 5.76
N LEU A 92 -0.70 -6.16 6.00
CA LEU A 92 -0.17 -5.74 7.30
C LEU A 92 -1.18 -5.96 8.42
N ASN A 93 -2.45 -5.63 8.20
CA ASN A 93 -3.48 -5.81 9.20
C ASN A 93 -3.67 -7.28 9.64
N ARG A 94 -3.36 -8.25 8.76
CA ARG A 94 -3.46 -9.68 9.10
C ARG A 94 -2.20 -10.22 9.75
N ASN A 95 -1.05 -9.80 9.25
CA ASN A 95 0.23 -10.39 9.65
C ASN A 95 0.89 -9.67 10.83
N VAL A 96 0.46 -8.43 11.14
CA VAL A 96 1.03 -7.64 12.24
C VAL A 96 0.03 -7.58 13.40
N PRO A 97 0.36 -8.18 14.57
CA PRO A 97 -0.53 -8.20 15.72
C PRO A 97 -0.97 -6.81 16.18
N GLY A 98 -2.29 -6.63 16.26
CA GLY A 98 -2.91 -5.38 16.72
C GLY A 98 -2.70 -4.19 15.77
N PHE A 99 -2.32 -4.40 14.51
CA PHE A 99 -2.01 -3.33 13.56
C PHE A 99 -3.12 -2.28 13.44
N SER A 100 -4.37 -2.68 13.18
CA SER A 100 -5.48 -1.72 13.08
C SER A 100 -5.74 -0.97 14.38
N TYR A 101 -5.63 -1.65 15.53
CA TYR A 101 -5.81 -1.03 16.82
C TYR A 101 -4.72 0.01 17.08
N LYS A 102 -3.45 -0.33 16.81
CA LYS A 102 -2.30 0.59 16.90
C LYS A 102 -2.45 1.77 15.94
N CYS A 103 -2.90 1.56 14.71
CA CYS A 103 -2.99 2.66 13.74
C CYS A 103 -4.28 3.49 13.83
N LYS A 104 -5.34 3.01 14.50
CA LYS A 104 -6.59 3.78 14.71
C LYS A 104 -6.71 4.38 16.10
N ILE A 105 -6.43 3.60 17.15
CA ILE A 105 -6.69 3.95 18.54
C ILE A 105 -5.41 4.44 19.21
N LYS A 106 -4.34 3.62 19.22
CA LYS A 106 -3.04 3.97 19.82
C LYS A 106 -2.06 4.52 18.80
N LYS A 107 -2.42 5.63 18.13
CA LYS A 107 -1.77 6.16 16.93
C LYS A 107 -0.24 6.31 17.06
N GLU A 108 0.23 6.65 18.25
CA GLU A 108 1.63 6.75 18.65
C GLU A 108 2.42 5.42 18.59
N LEU A 109 1.70 4.30 18.60
CA LEU A 109 2.23 2.94 18.46
C LEU A 109 2.00 2.36 17.06
N CYS A 110 1.46 3.12 16.11
CA CYS A 110 1.28 2.65 14.74
C CYS A 110 2.66 2.30 14.15
N PRO A 111 2.88 1.06 13.69
CA PRO A 111 4.20 0.62 13.27
C PRO A 111 4.64 1.17 11.91
N ILE A 112 3.82 2.03 11.29
CA ILE A 112 4.12 2.60 9.98
C ILE A 112 3.88 4.10 9.95
N LYS A 113 4.69 4.80 9.15
CA LYS A 113 4.46 6.17 8.71
C LYS A 113 4.32 6.18 7.19
N ILE A 114 3.25 6.81 6.70
CA ILE A 114 2.93 6.84 5.26
C ILE A 114 3.11 8.26 4.75
N PHE A 115 3.87 8.39 3.68
CA PHE A 115 4.01 9.63 2.92
C PHE A 115 3.50 9.42 1.50
N LYS A 116 2.83 10.42 0.95
CA LYS A 116 2.37 10.45 -0.43
C LYS A 116 3.15 11.51 -1.19
N TYR A 117 3.62 11.15 -2.38
CA TYR A 117 4.18 12.06 -3.36
C TYR A 117 3.28 12.10 -4.58
N GLU A 118 2.83 13.30 -4.90
CA GLU A 118 1.93 13.61 -6.01
C GLU A 118 2.33 15.00 -6.51
N ASP A 119 2.59 15.13 -7.82
CA ASP A 119 2.99 16.39 -8.46
C ASP A 119 4.19 17.10 -7.81
N GLY A 120 5.15 16.33 -7.29
CA GLY A 120 6.37 16.85 -6.64
C GLY A 120 6.21 17.21 -5.16
N PHE A 121 4.99 17.15 -4.60
CA PHE A 121 4.73 17.48 -3.20
C PHE A 121 4.71 16.24 -2.31
N LYS A 122 5.46 16.30 -1.21
CA LYS A 122 5.43 15.29 -0.14
C LYS A 122 4.36 15.66 0.90
N THR A 123 3.43 14.76 1.16
CA THR A 123 2.38 14.93 2.17
C THR A 123 2.35 13.74 3.14
N VAL A 124 2.15 14.02 4.43
CA VAL A 124 1.94 12.96 5.43
C VAL A 124 0.53 12.42 5.26
N VAL A 125 0.39 11.10 5.20
CA VAL A 125 -0.90 10.42 5.12
C VAL A 125 -1.20 9.75 6.45
N GLN A 126 -2.35 10.09 7.02
CA GLN A 126 -2.81 9.48 8.27
C GLN A 126 -3.17 8.00 8.05
N SER A 127 -2.44 7.10 8.70
CA SER A 127 -2.64 5.64 8.58
C SER A 127 -4.05 5.21 9.01
N SER A 128 -4.61 5.84 10.05
CA SER A 128 -6.01 5.68 10.47
C SER A 128 -7.02 5.94 9.34
N SER A 129 -6.85 7.05 8.63
CA SER A 129 -7.69 7.41 7.48
C SER A 129 -7.55 6.40 6.34
N VAL A 130 -6.33 5.95 6.03
CA VAL A 130 -6.09 4.93 5.01
C VAL A 130 -6.79 3.63 5.36
N LEU A 131 -6.68 3.19 6.63
CA LEU A 131 -7.36 2.00 7.13
C LEU A 131 -8.88 2.10 6.99
N GLU A 132 -9.47 3.23 7.39
CA GLU A 132 -10.92 3.45 7.23
C GLU A 132 -11.37 3.42 5.77
N GLN A 133 -10.63 4.10 4.89
CA GLN A 133 -10.93 4.10 3.46
C GLN A 133 -10.78 2.71 2.84
N MET A 134 -9.75 1.96 3.24
CA MET A 134 -9.57 0.56 2.85
C MET A 134 -10.79 -0.27 3.26
N TYR A 135 -11.22 -0.23 4.53
CA TYR A 135 -12.39 -0.98 5.01
C TYR A 135 -13.67 -0.61 4.25
N ARG A 136 -13.89 0.68 3.97
CA ARG A 136 -15.04 1.13 3.16
C ARG A 136 -15.01 0.56 1.75
N VAL A 137 -13.84 0.51 1.11
CA VAL A 137 -13.68 -0.09 -0.22
C VAL A 137 -13.93 -1.58 -0.16
N PHE A 138 -13.33 -2.29 0.79
CA PHE A 138 -13.48 -3.74 0.92
C PHE A 138 -14.94 -4.12 1.16
N LYS A 139 -15.64 -3.40 2.04
CA LYS A 139 -17.07 -3.58 2.29
C LYS A 139 -17.91 -3.29 1.05
N LYS A 140 -17.65 -2.19 0.34
CA LYS A 140 -18.44 -1.79 -0.84
C LYS A 140 -18.39 -2.81 -1.97
N TYR A 141 -17.25 -3.45 -2.17
CA TYR A 141 -17.01 -4.36 -3.29
C TYR A 141 -16.95 -5.83 -2.86
N SER A 142 -17.38 -6.14 -1.62
CA SER A 142 -17.36 -7.50 -1.07
C SER A 142 -16.01 -8.22 -1.23
N ILE A 143 -14.91 -7.46 -1.16
CA ILE A 143 -13.56 -8.01 -1.26
C ILE A 143 -13.30 -8.78 0.01
N GLN A 144 -13.26 -10.10 -0.09
CA GLN A 144 -12.79 -10.92 1.02
C GLN A 144 -11.29 -10.65 1.22
N PRO A 145 -10.86 -10.37 2.45
CA PRO A 145 -9.45 -10.38 2.76
C PRO A 145 -8.91 -11.80 2.44
N PRO A 146 -7.79 -11.99 1.69
CA PRO A 146 -7.20 -13.31 1.50
C PRO A 146 -7.10 -14.11 2.81
N SER A 147 -7.56 -15.36 2.75
CA SER A 147 -7.50 -16.35 3.83
C SER A 147 -6.07 -16.67 4.22
#